data_AF-A0A7S4M302-F1
#
_entry.id   AF-A0A7S4M302-F1
#
_cell.length_a   1.000
_cell.length_b   1.000
_cell.length_c   1.000
_cell.angle_alpha   90.00
_cell.angle_beta   90.00
_cell.angle_gamma   90.00
#
_symmetry.space_group_name_H-M   'P 1'
#
loop_
_entity.id
_entity.type
_entity.pdbx_description
1 polymer ?
#
loop_
_entity_poly.entity_id
_entity_poly.type
_entity_poly.pdbx_seq_one_letter_code
_entity_poly.pdbx_strand_id
1 'polypeptide(L)'
;GNKDAMTRADPAKAARVAYVIGTFAGHPAVMGSMNAFLKWHKQADTPKVYEAMHTRIDQFIKEANAAFKANDYPIELANWFSVWSMMYTKPGRYHWMLQYYMRDAGVALSWVGTGRLLFSLDWTDAHYKELLEKMLAACEEMKKGGWWEAPRVNVKMAVSREFVVAIVKSLFGMR
;
A
#
# COMPACT_ATOMS: atom_id res chain seq x y z
N GLY A 1 13.75 -5.11 -22.65
CA GLY A 1 14.96 -5.75 -22.10
C GLY A 1 16.11 -5.59 -23.07
N ASN A 2 17.34 -5.84 -22.63
CA ASN A 2 18.51 -5.92 -23.51
C ASN A 2 18.27 -6.96 -24.61
N LYS A 3 18.63 -6.64 -25.87
CA LYS A 3 18.36 -7.50 -27.03
C LYS A 3 18.94 -8.91 -26.86
N ASP A 4 20.15 -9.03 -26.33
CA ASP A 4 20.84 -10.31 -26.14
C ASP A 4 20.09 -11.16 -25.11
N ALA A 5 19.63 -10.54 -24.02
CA ALA A 5 18.83 -11.21 -22.98
C ALA A 5 17.40 -11.56 -23.43
N MET A 6 16.83 -10.82 -24.38
CA MET A 6 15.48 -11.08 -24.91
C MET A 6 15.47 -12.04 -26.10
N THR A 7 16.65 -12.40 -26.62
CA THR A 7 16.76 -13.34 -27.75
C THR A 7 16.33 -14.71 -27.28
N ARG A 8 15.29 -15.25 -27.92
CA ARG A 8 14.69 -16.53 -27.51
C ARG A 8 15.40 -17.75 -28.11
N ALA A 9 16.12 -17.60 -29.21
CA ALA A 9 16.81 -18.70 -29.87
C ALA A 9 18.31 -18.64 -29.60
N ASP A 10 18.94 -19.79 -29.33
CA ASP A 10 20.39 -19.91 -29.24
C ASP A 10 20.98 -19.94 -30.67
N PRO A 11 21.82 -18.96 -31.06
CA PRO A 11 22.39 -18.90 -32.41
C PRO A 11 23.35 -20.07 -32.70
N ALA A 12 23.90 -20.74 -31.68
CA ALA A 12 24.81 -21.87 -31.84
C ALA A 12 24.09 -23.22 -31.80
N LYS A 13 22.85 -23.29 -31.29
CA LYS A 13 22.10 -24.55 -31.09
C LYS A 13 20.63 -24.38 -31.46
N ALA A 14 20.25 -24.82 -32.66
CA ALA A 14 18.91 -24.64 -33.23
C ALA A 14 17.75 -25.17 -32.34
N ALA A 15 17.97 -26.23 -31.54
CA ALA A 15 16.95 -26.79 -30.65
C ALA A 15 16.88 -26.10 -29.27
N ARG A 16 17.81 -25.19 -28.94
CA ARG A 16 17.85 -24.49 -27.66
C ARG A 16 17.11 -23.16 -27.81
N VAL A 17 15.84 -23.17 -27.46
CA VAL A 17 14.93 -22.02 -27.54
C VAL A 17 14.19 -21.83 -26.22
N ALA A 18 14.05 -20.58 -25.78
CA ALA A 18 13.13 -20.21 -24.72
C ALA A 18 11.69 -20.27 -25.27
N TYR A 19 11.07 -21.44 -25.10
CA TYR A 19 9.70 -21.69 -25.57
C TYR A 19 8.70 -20.97 -24.65
N VAL A 20 8.03 -19.95 -25.20
CA VAL A 20 7.01 -19.16 -24.50
C VAL A 20 5.80 -19.04 -25.41
N ILE A 21 4.69 -19.65 -24.99
CA ILE A 21 3.39 -19.62 -25.68
C ILE A 21 2.30 -19.13 -24.73
N GLY A 22 1.25 -18.54 -25.28
CA GLY A 22 0.08 -18.15 -24.52
C GLY A 22 -1.02 -17.63 -25.44
N THR A 23 -2.19 -18.26 -25.41
CA THR A 23 -3.32 -18.00 -26.33
C THR A 23 -3.68 -16.53 -26.43
N PHE A 24 -3.56 -15.78 -25.33
CA PHE A 24 -3.95 -14.37 -25.24
C PHE A 24 -2.78 -13.39 -25.11
N ALA A 25 -1.52 -13.85 -25.25
CA ALA A 25 -0.33 -13.01 -25.06
C ALA A 25 -0.28 -11.80 -26.02
N GLY A 26 -0.93 -11.90 -27.18
CA GLY A 26 -1.07 -10.82 -28.16
C GLY A 26 -2.52 -10.49 -28.49
N HIS A 27 -3.44 -10.67 -27.56
CA HIS A 27 -4.87 -10.49 -27.83
C HIS A 27 -5.18 -9.07 -28.35
N PRO A 28 -5.96 -8.90 -29.45
CA PRO A 28 -6.14 -7.59 -30.09
C PRO A 28 -6.65 -6.48 -29.16
N ALA A 29 -7.54 -6.79 -28.22
CA ALA A 29 -8.06 -5.80 -27.28
C ALA A 29 -6.98 -5.26 -26.31
N VAL A 30 -6.02 -6.10 -25.91
CA VAL A 30 -4.89 -5.70 -25.06
C VAL A 30 -3.95 -4.82 -25.89
N MET A 31 -3.60 -5.28 -27.09
CA MET A 31 -2.69 -4.54 -27.98
C MET A 31 -3.26 -3.17 -28.37
N GLY A 32 -4.56 -3.10 -28.67
CA GLY A 32 -5.26 -1.84 -28.97
C GLY A 32 -5.26 -0.87 -27.80
N SER A 33 -5.63 -1.34 -26.60
CA SER A 33 -5.66 -0.53 -25.37
C SER A 33 -4.26 -0.02 -25.00
N MET A 34 -3.24 -0.89 -25.06
CA MET A 34 -1.86 -0.51 -24.77
C MET A 34 -1.31 0.50 -25.78
N ASN A 35 -1.63 0.35 -27.07
CA ASN A 35 -1.22 1.30 -28.09
C ASN A 35 -1.84 2.68 -27.87
N ALA A 36 -3.14 2.74 -27.56
CA ALA A 36 -3.82 4.00 -27.24
C ALA A 36 -3.19 4.68 -26.01
N PHE A 37 -2.97 3.92 -24.93
CA PHE A 37 -2.32 4.41 -23.71
C PHE A 37 -0.89 4.93 -23.99
N LEU A 38 -0.05 4.18 -24.70
CA LEU A 38 1.33 4.58 -24.97
C LEU A 38 1.43 5.81 -25.88
N LYS A 39 0.47 5.98 -26.80
CA LYS A 39 0.38 7.20 -27.62
C LYS A 39 0.02 8.41 -26.77
N TRP A 40 -0.96 8.28 -25.88
CA TRP A 40 -1.30 9.32 -24.91
C TRP A 40 -0.13 9.61 -23.96
N HIS A 41 0.54 8.59 -23.44
CA HIS A 41 1.67 8.73 -22.52
C HIS A 41 2.87 9.48 -23.12
N LYS A 42 3.06 9.40 -24.44
CA LYS A 42 4.12 10.11 -25.17
C LYS A 42 3.81 11.57 -25.48
N GLN A 43 2.60 12.05 -25.24
CA GLN A 43 2.25 13.45 -25.47
C GLN A 43 3.03 14.35 -24.50
N ALA A 44 3.42 15.54 -24.97
CA ALA A 44 4.25 16.47 -24.21
C ALA A 44 3.58 16.98 -22.91
N ASP A 45 2.25 17.04 -22.88
CA ASP A 45 1.49 17.53 -21.72
C ASP A 45 1.17 16.43 -20.69
N THR A 46 1.31 15.15 -21.04
CA THR A 46 0.99 14.04 -20.13
C THR A 46 1.76 14.07 -18.80
N PRO A 47 3.06 14.41 -18.76
CA PRO A 47 3.78 14.59 -17.49
C PRO A 47 3.11 15.57 -16.52
N LYS A 48 2.54 16.68 -17.02
CA LYS A 48 1.86 17.68 -16.18
C LYS A 48 0.61 17.11 -15.49
N VAL A 49 -0.07 16.16 -16.14
CA VAL A 49 -1.23 15.48 -15.56
C VAL A 49 -0.81 14.65 -14.34
N TYR A 50 0.32 13.94 -14.45
CA TYR A 50 0.87 13.18 -13.31
C TYR A 50 1.39 14.09 -12.20
N GLU A 51 2.08 15.19 -12.53
CA GLU A 51 2.53 16.17 -11.54
C GLU A 51 1.37 16.79 -10.75
N ALA A 52 0.28 17.14 -11.43
CA ALA A 52 -0.93 17.63 -10.79
C ALA A 52 -1.55 16.58 -9.85
N MET A 53 -1.62 15.32 -10.29
CA MET A 53 -2.07 14.21 -9.43
C MET A 53 -1.17 14.06 -8.19
N HIS A 54 0.15 14.03 -8.35
CA HIS A 54 1.08 13.90 -7.22
C HIS A 54 0.95 15.06 -6.23
N THR A 55 0.80 16.28 -6.73
CA THR A 55 0.60 17.47 -5.90
C THR A 55 -0.65 17.35 -5.03
N ARG A 56 -1.78 16.89 -5.61
CA ARG A 56 -3.02 16.66 -4.84
C ARG A 56 -2.85 15.57 -3.80
N ILE A 57 -2.18 14.47 -4.14
CA ILE A 57 -1.93 13.36 -3.21
C ILE A 57 -1.08 13.83 -2.04
N ASP A 58 0.03 14.53 -2.30
CA ASP A 58 0.90 15.04 -1.24
C ASP A 58 0.16 16.00 -0.31
N GLN A 59 -0.72 16.83 -0.86
CA GLN A 59 -1.57 17.73 -0.08
C GLN A 59 -2.57 16.95 0.78
N PHE A 60 -3.30 16.00 0.19
CA PHE A 60 -4.22 15.13 0.91
C PHE A 60 -3.53 14.37 2.06
N ILE A 61 -2.35 13.80 1.82
CA ILE A 61 -1.60 13.05 2.85
C ILE A 61 -1.23 13.96 4.03
N LYS A 62 -0.77 15.19 3.77
CA LYS A 62 -0.48 16.18 4.81
C LYS A 62 -1.71 16.55 5.62
N GLU A 63 -2.82 16.83 4.93
CA GLU A 63 -4.10 17.19 5.57
C GLU A 63 -4.66 16.04 6.41
N ALA A 64 -4.66 14.82 5.87
CA ALA A 64 -5.12 13.63 6.56
C ALA A 64 -4.30 13.35 7.83
N ASN A 65 -2.97 13.39 7.73
CA ASN A 65 -2.08 13.18 8.88
C ASN A 65 -2.26 14.25 9.96
N ALA A 66 -2.46 15.51 9.57
CA ALA A 66 -2.76 16.59 10.52
C ALA A 66 -4.09 16.34 11.24
N ALA A 67 -5.13 15.91 10.52
CA ALA A 67 -6.44 15.59 11.09
C ALA A 67 -6.38 14.37 12.03
N PHE A 68 -5.67 13.30 11.65
CA PHE A 68 -5.49 12.13 12.51
C PHE A 68 -4.77 12.47 13.81
N LYS A 69 -3.70 13.27 13.72
CA LYS A 69 -2.97 13.76 14.89
C LYS A 69 -3.85 14.63 15.79
N ALA A 70 -4.65 15.54 15.23
CA ALA A 70 -5.53 16.41 16.01
C ALA A 70 -6.59 15.64 16.80
N ASN A 71 -7.03 14.48 16.30
CA ASN A 71 -8.05 13.63 16.93
C ASN A 71 -7.48 12.47 17.76
N ASP A 72 -6.16 12.39 17.89
CA ASP A 72 -5.40 11.30 18.54
C ASP A 72 -5.72 9.91 17.95
N TYR A 73 -5.90 9.82 16.64
CA TYR A 73 -6.01 8.54 15.94
C TYR A 73 -4.60 8.00 15.64
N PRO A 74 -4.28 6.73 15.98
CA PRO A 74 -2.92 6.20 15.89
C PRO A 74 -2.57 5.74 14.46
N ILE A 75 -2.90 6.55 13.46
CA ILE A 75 -2.68 6.26 12.05
C ILE A 75 -1.88 7.37 11.37
N GLU A 76 -1.07 6.99 10.39
CA GLU A 76 -0.30 7.89 9.55
C GLU A 76 -0.27 7.35 8.12
N LEU A 77 -0.44 8.22 7.15
CA LEU A 77 -0.35 7.89 5.73
C LEU A 77 1.02 8.28 5.20
N ALA A 78 1.59 7.40 4.38
CA ALA A 78 2.77 7.69 3.58
C ALA A 78 2.48 7.35 2.12
N ASN A 79 3.06 8.13 1.21
CA ASN A 79 2.93 7.89 -0.22
C ASN A 79 4.29 7.91 -0.93
N TRP A 80 4.34 7.19 -2.04
CA TRP A 80 5.35 7.29 -3.07
C TRP A 80 4.61 7.46 -4.40
N PHE A 81 4.56 8.69 -4.90
CA PHE A 81 3.68 9.06 -6.01
C PHE A 81 2.22 8.69 -5.73
N SER A 82 1.58 7.90 -6.59
CA SER A 82 0.21 7.43 -6.42
C SER A 82 0.05 6.20 -5.54
N VAL A 83 1.15 5.57 -5.13
CA VAL A 83 1.14 4.44 -4.18
C VAL A 83 1.12 5.00 -2.78
N TRP A 84 0.24 4.50 -1.93
CA TRP A 84 0.17 4.92 -0.53
C TRP A 84 -0.10 3.75 0.41
N SER A 85 0.23 3.97 1.68
CA SER A 85 0.12 2.98 2.75
C SER A 85 -0.38 3.67 4.01
N MET A 86 -1.12 2.93 4.84
CA MET A 86 -1.44 3.37 6.21
C MET A 86 -0.56 2.63 7.21
N MET A 87 0.10 3.40 8.04
CA MET A 87 0.97 2.97 9.13
C MET A 87 0.29 3.28 10.45
N TYR A 88 0.71 2.60 11.51
CA TYR A 88 0.22 2.83 12.85
C TYR A 88 1.32 3.43 13.72
N THR A 89 1.00 4.53 14.40
CA THR A 89 1.96 5.30 15.21
C THR A 89 2.06 4.79 16.66
N LYS A 90 1.13 3.93 17.08
CA LYS A 90 1.12 3.25 18.39
C LYS A 90 1.02 1.75 18.17
N PRO A 91 1.51 0.89 19.07
CA PRO A 91 1.25 -0.55 18.99
C PRO A 91 -0.24 -0.84 19.27
N GLY A 92 -0.82 -1.81 18.56
CA GLY A 92 -2.22 -2.19 18.77
C GLY A 92 -2.54 -3.57 18.22
N ARG A 93 -3.25 -4.39 19.01
CA ARG A 93 -3.65 -5.75 18.63
C ARG A 93 -4.77 -5.77 17.59
N TYR A 94 -5.58 -4.72 17.56
CA TYR A 94 -6.83 -4.66 16.80
C TYR A 94 -6.77 -3.78 15.56
N HIS A 95 -5.57 -3.36 15.14
CA HIS A 95 -5.39 -2.57 13.91
C HIS A 95 -6.01 -3.21 12.67
N TRP A 96 -6.00 -4.54 12.59
CA TRP A 96 -6.64 -5.27 11.49
C TRP A 96 -8.15 -5.00 11.38
N MET A 97 -8.81 -4.52 12.45
CA MET A 97 -10.23 -4.17 12.43
C MET A 97 -10.53 -2.91 11.64
N LEU A 98 -9.56 -2.00 11.49
CA LEU A 98 -9.76 -0.71 10.82
C LEU A 98 -10.31 -0.88 9.40
N GLN A 99 -9.90 -1.93 8.68
CA GLN A 99 -10.39 -2.18 7.32
C GLN A 99 -11.90 -2.44 7.25
N TYR A 100 -12.50 -2.97 8.32
CA TYR A 100 -13.95 -3.20 8.40
C TYR A 100 -14.68 -1.89 8.71
N TYR A 101 -14.17 -1.09 9.63
CA TYR A 101 -14.70 0.26 9.88
C TYR A 101 -14.62 1.15 8.63
N MET A 102 -13.51 1.06 7.88
CA MET A 102 -13.37 1.73 6.59
C MET A 102 -14.41 1.22 5.59
N ARG A 103 -14.64 -0.09 5.53
CA ARG A 103 -15.67 -0.68 4.68
C ARG A 103 -17.07 -0.17 5.03
N ASP A 104 -17.40 -0.12 6.32
CA ASP A 104 -18.69 0.38 6.81
C ASP A 104 -18.88 1.87 6.53
N ALA A 105 -17.79 2.65 6.57
CA ALA A 105 -17.77 4.05 6.14
C ALA A 105 -17.79 4.22 4.60
N GLY A 106 -17.86 3.14 3.83
CA GLY A 106 -17.93 3.17 2.36
C GLY A 106 -16.57 3.28 1.66
N VAL A 107 -15.47 2.93 2.33
CA VAL A 107 -14.11 2.89 1.78
C VAL A 107 -13.66 1.44 1.62
N ALA A 108 -13.56 0.98 0.37
CA ALA A 108 -13.04 -0.34 0.07
C ALA A 108 -11.50 -0.30 -0.03
N LEU A 109 -10.82 -0.82 1.00
CA LEU A 109 -9.38 -1.06 0.93
C LEU A 109 -9.05 -2.30 0.11
N SER A 110 -7.78 -2.40 -0.29
CA SER A 110 -7.23 -3.62 -0.87
C SER A 110 -7.41 -4.81 0.08
N TRP A 111 -7.65 -6.00 -0.47
CA TRP A 111 -7.86 -7.22 0.31
C TRP A 111 -6.65 -7.63 1.16
N VAL A 112 -5.46 -7.10 0.85
CA VAL A 112 -4.23 -7.28 1.63
C VAL A 112 -4.09 -6.26 2.80
N GLY A 113 -5.12 -5.47 3.08
CA GLY A 113 -5.17 -4.54 4.21
C GLY A 113 -4.57 -3.16 3.91
N THR A 114 -3.85 -2.59 4.87
CA THR A 114 -3.35 -1.19 4.82
C THR A 114 -1.99 -1.01 4.13
N GLY A 115 -1.39 -2.09 3.63
CA GLY A 115 0.02 -2.10 3.23
C GLY A 115 0.33 -1.46 1.87
N ARG A 116 -0.55 -1.59 0.86
CA ARG A 116 -0.34 -0.99 -0.47
C ARG A 116 -1.66 -0.67 -1.16
N LEU A 117 -1.89 0.62 -1.35
CA LEU A 117 -3.07 1.21 -1.96
C LEU A 117 -2.65 2.11 -3.13
N LEU A 118 -3.60 2.42 -4.02
CA LEU A 118 -3.33 3.17 -5.24
C LEU A 118 -4.41 4.24 -5.43
N PHE A 119 -4.00 5.47 -5.74
CA PHE A 119 -4.91 6.47 -6.28
C PHE A 119 -4.98 6.35 -7.81
N SER A 120 -6.19 6.54 -8.34
CA SER A 120 -6.40 6.60 -9.78
C SER A 120 -6.14 8.02 -10.30
N LEU A 121 -5.75 8.13 -11.57
CA LEU A 121 -5.36 9.39 -12.20
C LEU A 121 -6.52 10.40 -12.31
N ASP A 122 -7.75 9.91 -12.34
CA ASP A 122 -8.99 10.68 -12.45
C ASP A 122 -9.49 11.26 -11.12
N TRP A 123 -8.75 11.09 -10.03
CA TRP A 123 -9.14 11.63 -8.74
C TRP A 123 -9.06 13.16 -8.69
N THR A 124 -10.09 13.76 -8.09
CA THR A 124 -10.23 15.20 -7.88
C THR A 124 -10.16 15.52 -6.39
N ASP A 125 -10.01 16.79 -6.06
CA ASP A 125 -10.00 17.26 -4.67
C ASP A 125 -11.27 16.86 -3.90
N ALA A 126 -12.42 16.75 -4.59
CA ALA A 126 -13.66 16.28 -3.99
C ALA A 126 -13.57 14.81 -3.53
N HIS A 127 -12.95 13.94 -4.33
CA HIS A 127 -12.74 12.54 -3.95
C HIS A 127 -11.80 12.40 -2.76
N TYR A 128 -10.73 13.20 -2.70
CA TYR A 128 -9.81 13.22 -1.56
C TYR A 128 -10.49 13.71 -0.29
N LYS A 129 -11.31 14.76 -0.38
CA LYS A 129 -12.10 15.27 0.74
C LYS A 129 -13.09 14.22 1.25
N GLU A 130 -13.85 13.60 0.35
CA GLU A 130 -14.80 12.53 0.70
C GLU A 130 -14.09 11.34 1.36
N LEU A 131 -12.91 10.96 0.84
CA LEU A 131 -12.09 9.91 1.45
C LEU A 131 -11.68 10.29 2.88
N LEU A 132 -11.19 11.52 3.10
CA LEU A 132 -10.79 11.97 4.44
C LEU A 132 -11.98 11.94 5.42
N GLU A 133 -13.14 12.43 5.01
CA GLU A 133 -14.36 12.42 5.82
C GLU A 133 -14.73 10.99 6.25
N LYS A 134 -14.72 10.04 5.31
CA LYS A 134 -15.00 8.63 5.59
C LYS A 134 -13.94 7.98 6.47
N MET A 135 -12.66 8.30 6.26
CA MET A 135 -11.57 7.79 7.08
C MET A 135 -11.69 8.28 8.54
N LEU A 136 -12.01 9.55 8.74
CA LEU A 136 -12.24 10.11 10.09
C LEU A 136 -13.45 9.46 10.76
N ALA A 137 -14.56 9.26 10.03
CA ALA A 137 -15.72 8.55 10.55
C ALA A 137 -15.39 7.11 10.98
N ALA A 138 -14.63 6.37 10.16
CA ALA A 138 -14.18 5.03 10.50
C ALA A 138 -13.29 5.01 11.75
N CYS A 139 -12.35 5.95 11.86
CA CYS A 139 -11.48 6.07 13.03
C CYS A 139 -12.27 6.40 14.30
N GLU A 140 -13.28 7.26 14.20
CA GLU A 140 -14.15 7.64 15.31
C GLU A 140 -15.00 6.45 15.79
N GLU A 141 -15.64 5.71 14.89
CA GLU A 141 -16.42 4.53 15.26
C GLU A 141 -15.54 3.43 15.87
N MET A 142 -14.32 3.24 15.36
CA MET A 142 -13.35 2.32 15.96
C MET A 142 -12.92 2.78 17.37
N LYS A 143 -12.85 4.10 17.60
CA LYS A 143 -12.54 4.69 18.92
C LYS A 143 -13.67 4.49 19.91
N LYS A 144 -14.92 4.76 19.51
CA LYS A 144 -16.12 4.49 20.33
C LYS A 144 -16.23 3.02 20.71
N GLY A 145 -15.82 2.12 19.82
CA GLY A 145 -15.76 0.68 20.09
C GLY A 145 -14.62 0.23 21.02
N GLY A 146 -13.71 1.12 21.42
CA GLY A 146 -12.58 0.77 22.31
C GLY A 146 -11.44 0.02 21.62
N TRP A 147 -11.38 0.01 20.29
CA TRP A 147 -10.43 -0.84 19.56
C TRP A 147 -9.05 -0.21 19.33
N TRP A 148 -8.88 1.07 19.68
CA TRP A 148 -7.57 1.74 19.71
C TRP A 148 -6.79 1.51 21.02
N GLU A 149 -7.28 0.62 21.90
CA GLU A 149 -6.63 0.33 23.18
C GLU A 149 -5.18 -0.15 23.02
N ALA A 150 -4.29 0.45 23.82
CA ALA A 150 -2.91 0.02 23.91
C ALA A 150 -2.82 -1.41 24.48
N PRO A 151 -1.81 -2.19 24.09
CA PRO A 151 -1.58 -3.50 24.68
C PRO A 151 -1.48 -3.41 26.21
N ARG A 152 -2.24 -4.24 26.93
CA ARG A 152 -2.18 -4.33 28.40
C ARG A 152 -0.82 -4.80 28.94
N VAL A 153 0.00 -5.39 28.07
CA VAL A 153 1.34 -5.88 28.38
C VAL A 153 2.35 -5.11 27.55
N ASN A 154 3.40 -4.60 28.19
CA ASN A 154 4.53 -4.02 27.47
C ASN A 154 5.31 -5.16 26.78
N VAL A 155 4.93 -5.45 25.53
CA VAL A 155 5.47 -6.57 24.73
C VAL A 155 6.99 -6.48 24.63
N LYS A 156 7.55 -5.28 24.47
CA LYS A 156 9.01 -5.09 24.40
C LYS A 156 9.68 -5.61 25.67
N MET A 157 9.15 -5.25 26.84
CA MET A 157 9.72 -5.68 28.12
C MET A 157 9.51 -7.18 28.38
N ALA A 158 8.34 -7.73 28.00
CA ALA A 158 8.07 -9.15 28.11
C ALA A 158 9.03 -9.98 27.24
N VAL A 159 9.18 -9.61 25.96
CA VAL A 159 10.09 -10.28 25.02
C VAL A 159 11.56 -10.11 25.44
N SER A 160 11.98 -8.92 25.89
CA SER A 160 13.34 -8.72 26.39
C SER A 160 13.64 -9.61 27.60
N ARG A 161 12.67 -9.76 28.52
CA ARG A 161 12.83 -10.65 29.67
C ARG A 161 12.96 -12.12 29.24
N GLU A 162 12.11 -12.58 28.32
CA GLU A 162 12.20 -13.93 27.76
C GLU A 162 13.54 -14.18 27.07
N PHE A 163 14.03 -13.22 26.28
CA PHE A 163 15.34 -13.29 25.63
C PHE A 163 16.48 -13.40 26.64
N VAL A 164 16.49 -12.56 27.68
CA VAL A 164 17.52 -12.61 28.72
C VAL A 164 17.49 -13.96 29.45
N VAL A 165 16.29 -14.45 29.81
CA VAL A 165 16.14 -15.77 30.44
C VAL A 165 16.65 -16.88 29.52
N ALA A 166 16.34 -16.83 28.23
CA ALA A 166 16.81 -17.82 27.25
C ALA A 166 18.34 -17.79 27.09
N ILE A 167 18.96 -16.60 27.05
CA ILE A 167 20.42 -16.45 27.01
C ILE A 167 21.06 -17.04 28.26
N VAL A 168 20.54 -16.72 29.45
CA VAL A 168 21.05 -17.26 30.72
C VAL A 168 20.92 -18.79 30.75
N LYS A 169 19.74 -19.34 30.41
CA LYS A 169 19.53 -20.79 30.32
C LYS A 169 20.51 -21.46 29.35
N SER A 170 20.74 -20.85 28.19
CA SER A 170 21.70 -21.33 27.20
C SER A 170 23.14 -21.29 27.68
N LEU A 171 23.55 -20.23 28.40
CA LEU A 171 24.91 -20.09 28.92
C LEU A 171 25.21 -21.06 30.06
N PHE A 172 24.21 -21.37 30.89
CA PHE A 172 24.35 -22.26 32.04
C PHE A 172 23.92 -23.72 31.76
N GLY A 173 23.63 -24.08 30.50
CA GLY A 173 23.27 -25.44 30.11
C GLY A 173 21.97 -25.97 30.74
N MET A 174 21.14 -25.09 31.29
CA MET A 174 19.84 -25.44 31.86
C MET A 174 18.80 -25.44 30.74
N ARG A 175 18.38 -26.63 30.30
CA ARG A 175 17.22 -26.80 29.41
C ARG A 175 15.94 -26.31 30.12
#